data_AF-A0A8H6V981-F1
#
_entry.id   AF-A0A8H6V981-F1
#
_cell.length_a   1.000
_cell.length_b   1.000
_cell.length_c   1.000
_cell.angle_alpha   90.00
_cell.angle_beta   90.00
_cell.angle_gamma   90.00
#
_symmetry.space_group_name_H-M   'P 1'
#
loop_
_entity.id
_entity.type
_entity.pdbx_description
1 polymer ?
#
loop_
_entity_poly.entity_id
_entity_poly.type
_entity_poly.pdbx_seq_one_letter_code
_entity_poly.pdbx_strand_id
1 'polypeptide(L)'
;MLFDMKSVVLYGLMALAHASPVPEFSKRAAKLGDFQCPDGTTLSENDVREALHECRRHNDGSIGKYPAYFGNKSNNQKVFGNIPDGTGLREFPIIVGGVYSGGEPGAYRVVTDYKDNRGDFRGVMQHTGATVGGAYTACTRVTNTKREPGKDKHDKGDKKGGSDKRSDQETENEIDDLTKREPGKDKGDKNKHDKGKGGNNDNAEKRSVQETETEIVEESLSHTVSDLTTRGKKKKIGSATCSDGVTLSQDDVANAFKECKKWNDYGVGGYPHKFGNKSGNSEVFEGVTKDLREYPIIEGGTWTGGEPGKYRVVTDYNDNFVGVMIENAGASFSRCTINTD
;
A
#
# COMPACT_ATOMS: atom_id res chain seq x y z
N MET A 1 -47.07 -54.61 -45.51
CA MET A 1 -47.79 -53.84 -44.47
C MET A 1 -47.80 -54.74 -43.24
N LEU A 2 -47.37 -54.39 -42.04
CA LEU A 2 -46.86 -53.18 -41.40
C LEU A 2 -45.74 -53.65 -40.44
N PHE A 3 -44.60 -52.97 -40.38
CA PHE A 3 -43.64 -53.18 -39.29
C PHE A 3 -43.94 -52.17 -38.19
N ASP A 4 -44.24 -52.71 -37.01
CA ASP A 4 -44.69 -52.00 -35.82
C ASP A 4 -43.48 -51.42 -35.06
N MET A 5 -43.57 -50.14 -34.68
CA MET A 5 -42.51 -49.35 -34.07
C MET A 5 -42.32 -49.75 -32.60
N LYS A 6 -41.25 -50.47 -32.28
CA LYS A 6 -40.72 -50.59 -30.92
C LYS A 6 -39.33 -49.96 -30.84
N SER A 7 -39.30 -48.64 -31.00
CA SER A 7 -38.12 -47.81 -30.74
C SER A 7 -38.23 -47.28 -29.31
N VAL A 8 -37.69 -48.03 -28.35
CA VAL A 8 -37.51 -47.56 -26.97
C VAL A 8 -36.18 -46.81 -26.92
N VAL A 9 -36.22 -45.54 -27.32
CA VAL A 9 -35.12 -44.60 -27.15
C VAL A 9 -35.17 -44.10 -25.71
N LEU A 10 -34.43 -44.77 -24.83
CA LEU A 10 -34.22 -44.37 -23.45
C LEU A 10 -33.09 -43.31 -23.42
N TYR A 11 -33.42 -42.05 -23.69
CA TYR A 11 -32.48 -40.94 -23.56
C TYR A 11 -32.92 -39.97 -22.46
N GLY A 12 -32.09 -39.91 -21.42
CA GLY A 12 -31.55 -38.67 -20.88
C GLY A 12 -32.48 -37.76 -20.08
N LEU A 13 -32.46 -37.92 -18.75
CA LEU A 13 -32.69 -36.79 -17.86
C LEU A 13 -31.87 -36.95 -16.57
N MET A 14 -30.54 -36.77 -16.68
CA MET A 14 -29.73 -36.43 -15.51
C MET A 14 -29.95 -34.95 -15.19
N ALA A 15 -30.88 -34.68 -14.28
CA ALA A 15 -30.95 -33.39 -13.61
C ALA A 15 -29.78 -33.32 -12.62
N LEU A 16 -28.66 -32.73 -13.04
CA LEU A 16 -27.61 -32.28 -12.13
C LEU A 16 -28.16 -31.07 -11.36
N ALA A 17 -28.85 -31.36 -10.25
CA ALA A 17 -29.16 -30.36 -9.24
C ALA A 17 -27.85 -29.96 -8.56
N HIS A 18 -27.13 -29.00 -9.14
CA HIS A 18 -26.12 -28.25 -8.41
C HIS A 18 -26.87 -27.37 -7.39
N ALA A 19 -27.23 -27.96 -6.24
CA ALA A 19 -27.54 -27.20 -5.05
C ALA A 19 -26.21 -26.55 -4.61
N SER A 20 -25.93 -25.38 -5.18
CA SER A 20 -24.86 -24.52 -4.69
C SER A 20 -25.19 -24.22 -3.22
N PRO A 21 -24.32 -24.60 -2.26
CA PRO A 21 -24.57 -24.31 -0.86
C PRO A 21 -24.76 -22.81 -0.72
N VAL A 22 -25.96 -22.39 -0.33
CA VAL A 22 -26.26 -21.00 0.00
C VAL A 22 -25.54 -20.74 1.33
N PRO A 23 -24.49 -19.92 1.38
CA PRO A 23 -23.85 -19.60 2.64
C PRO A 23 -24.85 -18.76 3.45
N GLU A 24 -25.24 -19.24 4.63
CA GLU A 24 -25.90 -18.38 5.62
C GLU A 24 -24.93 -17.27 6.03
N PHE A 25 -25.04 -16.13 5.37
CA PHE A 25 -24.23 -14.94 5.63
C PHE A 25 -24.62 -14.31 6.97
N SER A 26 -23.93 -14.76 8.03
CA SER A 26 -23.81 -13.99 9.27
C SER A 26 -23.35 -12.56 8.93
N LYS A 27 -23.97 -11.54 9.54
CA LYS A 27 -23.77 -10.09 9.37
C LYS A 27 -22.34 -9.57 9.69
N ARG A 28 -21.31 -10.39 9.55
CA ARG A 28 -19.92 -10.03 9.83
C ARG A 28 -19.36 -9.26 8.65
N ALA A 29 -18.65 -8.17 8.96
CA ALA A 29 -17.89 -7.41 7.97
C ALA A 29 -17.00 -8.35 7.14
N ALA A 30 -16.89 -8.06 5.84
CA ALA A 30 -16.03 -8.83 4.96
C ALA A 30 -14.60 -8.78 5.49
N LYS A 31 -13.91 -9.92 5.47
CA LYS A 31 -12.51 -10.02 5.91
C LYS A 31 -11.61 -9.94 4.69
N LEU A 32 -10.49 -9.23 4.82
CA LEU A 32 -9.39 -9.30 3.86
C LEU A 32 -8.85 -10.73 3.76
N GLY A 33 -8.25 -11.04 2.62
CA GLY A 33 -7.73 -12.35 2.25
C GLY A 33 -7.59 -12.47 0.74
N ASP A 34 -7.24 -13.66 0.27
CA ASP A 34 -7.27 -13.98 -1.16
C ASP A 34 -8.72 -14.19 -1.62
N PHE A 35 -9.01 -13.87 -2.88
CA PHE A 35 -10.34 -14.00 -3.47
C PHE A 35 -10.27 -14.72 -4.81
N GLN A 36 -11.13 -15.72 -5.00
CA GLN A 36 -11.31 -16.40 -6.27
C GLN A 36 -12.53 -15.83 -6.99
N CYS A 37 -12.33 -15.32 -8.20
CA CYS A 37 -13.38 -14.76 -9.02
C CYS A 37 -14.00 -15.80 -9.98
N PRO A 38 -15.21 -15.55 -10.51
CA PRO A 38 -15.91 -16.50 -11.39
C PRO A 38 -15.15 -16.93 -12.66
N ASP A 39 -14.24 -16.10 -13.17
CA ASP A 39 -13.34 -16.45 -14.28
C ASP A 39 -12.21 -17.42 -13.89
N GLY A 40 -12.12 -17.79 -12.62
CA GLY A 40 -11.06 -18.65 -12.08
C GLY A 40 -9.82 -17.90 -11.62
N THR A 41 -9.74 -16.58 -11.82
CA THR A 41 -8.61 -15.77 -11.35
C THR A 41 -8.62 -15.67 -9.82
N THR A 42 -7.46 -15.89 -9.21
CA THR A 42 -7.23 -15.64 -7.79
C THR A 42 -6.53 -14.30 -7.61
N LEU A 43 -7.19 -13.40 -6.91
CA LEU A 43 -6.65 -12.12 -6.49
C LEU A 43 -5.98 -12.31 -5.13
N SER A 44 -4.72 -11.89 -5.02
CA SER A 44 -3.98 -11.99 -3.76
C SER A 44 -4.51 -10.97 -2.76
N GLU A 45 -4.37 -11.28 -1.46
CA GLU A 45 -4.69 -10.33 -0.40
C GLU A 45 -3.91 -9.01 -0.57
N ASN A 46 -2.69 -9.07 -1.12
CA ASN A 46 -1.89 -7.88 -1.36
C ASN A 46 -2.53 -6.95 -2.39
N ASP A 47 -2.91 -7.46 -3.57
CA ASP A 47 -3.54 -6.65 -4.63
C ASP A 47 -4.86 -6.03 -4.16
N VAL A 48 -5.66 -6.81 -3.41
CA VAL A 48 -6.92 -6.33 -2.82
C VAL A 48 -6.66 -5.23 -1.79
N ARG A 49 -5.61 -5.37 -0.97
CA ARG A 49 -5.23 -4.38 0.04
C ARG A 49 -4.72 -3.10 -0.60
N GLU A 50 -3.88 -3.18 -1.62
CA GLU A 50 -3.38 -2.00 -2.34
C GLU A 50 -4.52 -1.20 -2.99
N ALA A 51 -5.41 -1.89 -3.71
CA ALA A 51 -6.59 -1.25 -4.30
C ALA A 51 -7.53 -0.65 -3.23
N LEU A 52 -7.70 -1.34 -2.09
CA LEU A 52 -8.46 -0.81 -0.96
C LEU A 52 -7.82 0.49 -0.48
N HIS A 53 -6.50 0.53 -0.28
CA HIS A 53 -5.79 1.71 0.18
C HIS A 53 -5.97 2.91 -0.74
N GLU A 54 -5.80 2.74 -2.06
CA GLU A 54 -6.05 3.82 -3.02
C GLU A 54 -7.51 4.27 -3.01
N CYS A 55 -8.46 3.34 -2.89
CA CYS A 55 -9.87 3.67 -2.76
C CYS A 55 -10.16 4.60 -1.55
N ARG A 56 -9.41 4.44 -0.45
CA ARG A 56 -9.55 5.29 0.74
C ARG A 56 -8.86 6.64 0.60
N ARG A 57 -7.80 6.72 -0.21
CA ARG A 57 -6.96 7.92 -0.35
C ARG A 57 -7.59 8.95 -1.28
N HIS A 58 -8.35 8.47 -2.26
CA HIS A 58 -8.87 9.28 -3.35
C HIS A 58 -10.33 9.71 -3.13
N ASN A 59 -10.62 10.96 -3.49
CA ASN A 59 -12.00 11.42 -3.63
C ASN A 59 -12.61 10.81 -4.90
N ASP A 60 -13.92 10.63 -4.89
CA ASP A 60 -14.66 10.07 -6.03
C ASP A 60 -14.32 10.78 -7.35
N GLY A 61 -14.06 9.98 -8.37
CA GLY A 61 -13.74 10.48 -9.71
C GLY A 61 -12.32 11.00 -9.92
N SER A 62 -11.46 11.04 -8.90
CA SER A 62 -10.16 11.73 -8.99
C SER A 62 -9.09 10.99 -9.82
N ILE A 63 -9.17 9.66 -9.97
CA ILE A 63 -8.26 8.89 -10.84
C ILE A 63 -9.08 8.08 -11.85
N GLY A 64 -9.05 8.46 -13.12
CA GLY A 64 -9.68 7.65 -14.17
C GLY A 64 -11.18 7.40 -13.96
N LYS A 65 -11.87 8.28 -13.21
CA LYS A 65 -13.27 8.18 -12.71
C LYS A 65 -13.48 7.36 -11.43
N TYR A 66 -12.42 6.96 -10.76
CA TYR A 66 -12.45 6.20 -9.51
C TYR A 66 -11.91 7.00 -8.32
N PRO A 67 -12.32 6.68 -7.07
CA PRO A 67 -13.40 5.78 -6.69
C PRO A 67 -14.75 6.17 -7.32
N ALA A 68 -15.61 5.19 -7.57
CA ALA A 68 -16.89 5.39 -8.24
C ALA A 68 -18.03 4.80 -7.41
N TYR A 69 -19.20 5.43 -7.45
CA TYR A 69 -20.39 4.90 -6.78
C TYR A 69 -20.75 3.50 -7.30
N PHE A 70 -21.07 2.58 -6.39
CA PHE A 70 -21.49 1.22 -6.68
C PHE A 70 -22.86 0.93 -6.07
N GLY A 71 -23.85 0.61 -6.91
CA GLY A 71 -25.24 0.41 -6.50
C GLY A 71 -25.57 -0.95 -5.85
N ASN A 72 -24.59 -1.85 -5.72
CA ASN A 72 -24.78 -3.23 -5.25
C ASN A 72 -25.86 -4.04 -6.01
N LYS A 73 -26.03 -3.80 -7.31
CA LYS A 73 -27.06 -4.47 -8.11
C LYS A 73 -26.51 -4.92 -9.46
N SER A 74 -26.88 -6.14 -9.84
CA SER A 74 -26.64 -6.76 -11.14
C SER A 74 -27.91 -7.49 -11.56
N ASN A 75 -28.50 -7.17 -12.71
CA ASN A 75 -29.77 -7.75 -13.17
C ASN A 75 -30.89 -7.75 -12.11
N ASN A 76 -31.08 -6.63 -11.39
CA ASN A 76 -32.01 -6.47 -10.25
C ASN A 76 -31.75 -7.38 -9.04
N GLN A 77 -30.66 -8.15 -9.03
CA GLN A 77 -30.22 -8.96 -7.89
C GLN A 77 -29.06 -8.28 -7.16
N LYS A 78 -28.97 -8.49 -5.84
CA LYS A 78 -27.85 -7.98 -5.05
C LYS A 78 -26.57 -8.72 -5.41
N VAL A 79 -25.48 -7.98 -5.59
CA VAL A 79 -24.15 -8.57 -5.80
C VAL A 79 -23.60 -9.09 -4.48
N PHE A 80 -23.67 -8.28 -3.43
CA PHE A 80 -23.29 -8.65 -2.07
C PHE A 80 -24.52 -8.72 -1.17
N GLY A 81 -24.94 -9.94 -0.83
CA GLY A 81 -26.11 -10.19 0.01
C GLY A 81 -25.92 -9.81 1.49
N ASN A 82 -24.67 -9.71 1.96
CA ASN A 82 -24.33 -9.36 3.34
C ASN A 82 -24.34 -7.84 3.62
N ILE A 83 -24.57 -7.01 2.61
CA ILE A 83 -24.59 -5.54 2.76
C ILE A 83 -26.04 -5.06 2.95
N PRO A 84 -26.32 -4.26 4.01
CA PRO A 84 -27.63 -3.66 4.21
C PRO A 84 -28.09 -2.79 3.04
N ASP A 85 -29.39 -2.79 2.76
CA ASP A 85 -29.98 -1.88 1.77
C ASP A 85 -29.76 -0.41 2.16
N GLY A 86 -29.59 0.45 1.15
CA GLY A 86 -29.34 1.87 1.35
C GLY A 86 -27.90 2.21 1.79
N THR A 87 -27.04 1.21 2.00
CA THR A 87 -25.61 1.47 2.21
C THR A 87 -25.02 2.09 0.94
N GLY A 88 -24.48 3.31 1.04
CA GLY A 88 -23.69 3.89 -0.03
C GLY A 88 -22.39 3.09 -0.18
N LEU A 89 -22.13 2.56 -1.37
CA LEU A 89 -20.90 1.86 -1.69
C LEU A 89 -20.15 2.54 -2.81
N ARG A 90 -18.85 2.34 -2.82
CA ARG A 90 -17.96 2.72 -3.90
C ARG A 90 -17.07 1.55 -4.31
N GLU A 91 -16.65 1.58 -5.55
CA GLU A 91 -15.74 0.62 -6.15
C GLU A 91 -14.42 1.29 -6.57
N PHE A 92 -13.34 0.51 -6.59
CA PHE A 92 -12.05 0.92 -7.13
C PHE A 92 -11.36 -0.25 -7.86
N PRO A 93 -10.62 0.00 -8.95
CA PRO A 93 -9.96 -1.06 -9.73
C PRO A 93 -8.88 -1.81 -8.95
N ILE A 94 -8.82 -3.13 -9.13
CA ILE A 94 -7.72 -3.97 -8.66
C ILE A 94 -6.87 -4.31 -9.89
N ILE A 95 -5.58 -3.98 -9.84
CA ILE A 95 -4.58 -4.37 -10.84
C ILE A 95 -3.71 -5.45 -10.20
N VAL A 96 -3.56 -6.59 -10.87
CA VAL A 96 -2.72 -7.68 -10.35
C VAL A 96 -1.26 -7.26 -10.44
N GLY A 97 -0.56 -7.25 -9.29
CA GLY A 97 0.84 -6.85 -9.20
C GLY A 97 1.09 -5.35 -9.33
N GLY A 98 0.09 -4.51 -9.10
CA GLY A 98 0.28 -3.06 -9.14
C GLY A 98 -0.94 -2.24 -8.72
N VAL A 99 -0.81 -0.92 -8.91
CA VAL A 99 -1.81 0.06 -8.47
C VAL A 99 -2.45 0.73 -9.67
N TYR A 100 -3.77 0.92 -9.63
CA TYR A 100 -4.48 1.64 -10.68
C TYR A 100 -4.15 3.15 -10.64
N SER A 101 -3.55 3.65 -11.73
CA SER A 101 -3.15 5.06 -11.89
C SER A 101 -3.96 5.80 -12.96
N GLY A 102 -4.95 5.14 -13.57
CA GLY A 102 -5.76 5.66 -14.67
C GLY A 102 -5.82 4.72 -15.87
N GLY A 103 -6.60 5.11 -16.89
CA GLY A 103 -6.77 4.29 -18.10
C GLY A 103 -7.79 3.17 -17.92
N GLU A 104 -7.56 2.03 -18.57
CA GLU A 104 -8.50 0.92 -18.60
C GLU A 104 -8.46 0.15 -17.26
N PRO A 105 -9.58 0.10 -16.49
CA PRO A 105 -9.55 -0.36 -15.10
C PRO A 105 -9.53 -1.89 -14.93
N GLY A 106 -9.44 -2.68 -16.01
CA GLY A 106 -9.53 -4.13 -15.94
C GLY A 106 -10.86 -4.65 -15.37
N ALA A 107 -10.91 -5.95 -15.05
CA ALA A 107 -12.14 -6.65 -14.67
C ALA A 107 -12.46 -6.64 -13.17
N TYR A 108 -11.50 -6.41 -12.28
CA TYR A 108 -11.69 -6.64 -10.84
C TYR A 108 -11.85 -5.34 -10.06
N ARG A 109 -12.73 -5.35 -9.06
CA ARG A 109 -13.00 -4.20 -8.20
C ARG A 109 -12.98 -4.58 -6.73
N VAL A 110 -12.37 -3.72 -5.92
CA VAL A 110 -12.59 -3.70 -4.47
C VAL A 110 -13.82 -2.85 -4.18
N VAL A 111 -14.64 -3.25 -3.21
CA VAL A 111 -15.83 -2.51 -2.80
C VAL A 111 -15.70 -2.06 -1.35
N THR A 112 -15.95 -0.78 -1.10
CA THR A 112 -16.02 -0.20 0.24
C THR A 112 -17.35 0.53 0.42
N ASP A 113 -17.71 0.85 1.67
CA ASP A 113 -18.75 1.85 1.90
C ASP A 113 -18.18 3.28 1.93
N TYR A 114 -19.05 4.28 2.07
CA TYR A 114 -18.69 5.70 2.25
C TYR A 114 -18.47 6.10 3.72
N LYS A 115 -18.48 5.15 4.66
CA LYS A 115 -18.44 5.47 6.09
C LYS A 115 -17.15 6.23 6.43
N ASP A 116 -17.28 7.36 7.13
CA ASP A 116 -16.17 8.21 7.60
C ASP A 116 -15.18 8.66 6.49
N ASN A 117 -15.65 8.76 5.23
CA ASN A 117 -14.85 9.02 4.02
C ASN A 117 -13.71 8.02 3.73
N ARG A 118 -13.38 7.12 4.64
CA ARG A 118 -12.35 6.08 4.51
C ARG A 118 -12.94 4.73 4.12
N GLY A 119 -14.17 4.43 4.50
CA GLY A 119 -14.92 3.26 4.07
C GLY A 119 -14.46 1.93 4.66
N ASP A 120 -15.39 1.13 5.17
CA ASP A 120 -15.13 -0.26 5.55
C ASP A 120 -15.07 -1.14 4.30
N PHE A 121 -14.18 -2.14 4.29
CA PHE A 121 -14.11 -3.12 3.21
C PHE A 121 -15.37 -3.99 3.19
N ARG A 122 -15.99 -4.11 2.02
CA ARG A 122 -17.26 -4.83 1.83
C ARG A 122 -17.14 -6.07 0.95
N GLY A 123 -16.12 -6.16 0.11
CA GLY A 123 -15.83 -7.34 -0.68
C GLY A 123 -15.04 -7.04 -1.95
N VAL A 124 -14.90 -8.06 -2.78
CA VAL A 124 -14.29 -8.00 -4.11
C VAL A 124 -15.28 -8.52 -5.13
N MET A 125 -15.30 -7.94 -6.32
CA MET A 125 -16.15 -8.39 -7.43
C MET A 125 -15.42 -8.35 -8.77
N GLN A 126 -15.96 -9.12 -9.71
CA GLN A 126 -15.57 -9.13 -11.10
C GLN A 126 -16.66 -8.48 -11.96
N HIS A 127 -16.24 -7.63 -12.88
CA HIS A 127 -17.03 -7.14 -14.01
C HIS A 127 -17.05 -8.22 -15.09
N THR A 128 -18.23 -8.81 -15.35
CA THR A 128 -18.39 -9.98 -16.22
C THR A 128 -18.90 -9.65 -17.62
N GLY A 129 -19.15 -8.37 -17.92
CA GLY A 129 -19.66 -7.91 -19.23
C GLY A 129 -18.80 -6.83 -19.88
N ALA A 130 -18.86 -6.76 -21.21
CA ALA A 130 -18.28 -5.68 -22.01
C ALA A 130 -19.08 -4.40 -21.80
N THR A 131 -18.55 -3.43 -21.05
CA THR A 131 -18.91 -1.99 -21.05
C THR A 131 -20.40 -1.58 -21.02
N VAL A 132 -21.34 -2.51 -20.82
CA VAL A 132 -22.74 -2.23 -20.54
C VAL A 132 -22.89 -2.38 -19.03
N GLY A 133 -23.05 -1.25 -18.36
CA GLY A 133 -23.03 -1.16 -16.90
C GLY A 133 -24.02 -2.12 -16.26
N GLY A 134 -23.58 -2.85 -15.24
CA GLY A 134 -24.47 -3.70 -14.44
C GLY A 134 -24.08 -5.15 -14.30
N ALA A 135 -23.16 -5.69 -15.11
CA ALA A 135 -22.78 -7.11 -15.03
C ALA A 135 -21.64 -7.32 -14.01
N TYR A 136 -22.03 -7.53 -12.75
CA TYR A 136 -21.10 -7.79 -11.66
C TYR A 136 -21.38 -9.13 -10.99
N THR A 137 -20.31 -9.80 -10.57
CA THR A 137 -20.38 -11.01 -9.77
C THR A 137 -19.38 -10.92 -8.62
N ALA A 138 -19.82 -11.17 -7.39
CA ALA A 138 -18.94 -11.17 -6.22
C ALA A 138 -17.91 -12.30 -6.31
N CYS A 139 -16.67 -12.01 -5.94
CA CYS A 139 -15.62 -13.01 -5.80
C CYS A 139 -15.72 -13.69 -4.42
N THR A 140 -15.33 -14.96 -4.35
CA THR A 140 -15.41 -15.76 -3.13
C THR A 140 -14.08 -15.72 -2.38
N ARG A 141 -14.10 -15.41 -1.09
CA ARG A 141 -12.88 -15.43 -0.28
C ARG A 141 -12.34 -16.86 -0.19
N VAL A 142 -11.06 -17.04 -0.50
CA VAL A 142 -10.37 -18.31 -0.36
C VAL A 142 -10.10 -18.52 1.14
N THR A 143 -10.97 -19.27 1.80
CA THR A 143 -10.66 -19.79 3.12
C THR A 143 -9.77 -21.00 2.92
N ASN A 144 -8.45 -20.83 3.07
CA ASN A 144 -7.56 -21.97 3.27
C ASN A 144 -7.94 -22.65 4.60
N THR A 145 -8.96 -23.50 4.54
CA THR A 145 -9.27 -24.44 5.60
C THR A 145 -8.05 -25.34 5.72
N LYS A 146 -7.40 -25.30 6.88
CA LYS A 146 -6.31 -26.19 7.29
C LYS A 146 -4.92 -25.80 6.76
N ARG A 147 -4.31 -24.77 7.38
CA ARG A 147 -2.88 -24.94 7.73
C ARG A 147 -2.83 -26.09 8.74
N GLU A 148 -2.30 -27.23 8.33
CA GLU A 148 -2.04 -28.33 9.26
C GLU A 148 -1.13 -27.83 10.39
N PRO A 149 -1.39 -28.19 11.66
CA PRO A 149 -0.52 -27.87 12.78
C PRO A 149 0.74 -28.76 12.68
N GLY A 150 1.66 -28.38 11.81
CA GLY A 150 2.90 -29.10 11.53
C GLY A 150 4.09 -28.50 12.25
N LYS A 151 4.30 -28.93 13.50
CA LYS A 151 5.60 -29.02 14.21
C LYS A 151 6.48 -27.75 14.26
N ASP A 152 6.16 -26.86 15.18
CA ASP A 152 7.20 -26.11 15.91
C ASP A 152 7.32 -26.67 17.33
N LYS A 153 8.17 -27.70 17.47
CA LYS A 153 8.78 -28.03 18.76
C LYS A 153 10.03 -27.16 18.86
N HIS A 154 10.02 -26.14 19.70
CA HIS A 154 11.23 -25.75 20.44
C HIS A 154 10.90 -25.09 21.77
N ASP A 155 11.32 -25.80 22.81
CA ASP A 155 11.74 -25.38 24.15
C ASP A 155 11.08 -24.15 24.79
N LYS A 156 10.15 -24.46 25.71
CA LYS A 156 9.92 -23.64 26.89
C LYS A 156 11.10 -23.80 27.84
N GLY A 157 11.99 -22.81 27.82
CA GLY A 157 12.87 -22.52 28.95
C GLY A 157 12.12 -21.69 29.98
N ASP A 158 11.82 -22.29 31.12
CA ASP A 158 11.30 -21.64 32.32
C ASP A 158 12.14 -20.42 32.71
N LYS A 159 11.49 -19.27 32.92
CA LYS A 159 11.96 -18.32 33.94
C LYS A 159 10.80 -17.62 34.65
N LYS A 160 10.70 -18.06 35.90
CA LYS A 160 9.86 -17.66 37.02
C LYS A 160 10.16 -16.23 37.48
N GLY A 161 9.10 -15.51 37.85
CA GLY A 161 9.13 -14.57 38.97
C GLY A 161 9.03 -13.08 38.61
N GLY A 162 8.03 -12.41 39.18
CA GLY A 162 7.99 -10.94 39.24
C GLY A 162 6.59 -10.36 39.20
N SER A 163 5.76 -10.67 40.19
CA SER A 163 4.58 -9.89 40.51
C SER A 163 4.99 -8.50 40.98
N ASP A 164 4.47 -7.45 40.36
CA ASP A 164 4.21 -6.22 41.09
C ASP A 164 2.99 -5.49 40.51
N LYS A 165 2.06 -5.23 41.43
CA LYS A 165 0.85 -4.45 41.28
C LYS A 165 1.24 -2.97 41.30
N ARG A 166 0.71 -2.16 40.38
CA ARG A 166 0.49 -0.70 40.54
C ARG A 166 -0.51 -0.28 39.47
N SER A 167 -1.78 -0.22 39.84
CA SER A 167 -2.49 0.95 40.39
C SER A 167 -2.91 1.91 39.28
N ASP A 168 -4.21 1.86 39.03
CA ASP A 168 -5.00 2.77 38.21
C ASP A 168 -4.76 4.22 38.62
N GLN A 169 -4.61 5.09 37.63
CA GLN A 169 -4.87 6.51 37.79
C GLN A 169 -5.44 7.05 36.48
N GLU A 170 -6.76 6.92 36.35
CA GLU A 170 -7.56 7.77 35.48
C GLU A 170 -7.35 9.22 35.93
N THR A 171 -6.93 10.08 35.01
CA THR A 171 -6.99 11.53 35.17
C THR A 171 -8.02 12.02 34.17
N GLU A 172 -9.23 12.20 34.70
CA GLU A 172 -10.27 13.03 34.11
C GLU A 172 -9.72 14.46 34.02
N ASN A 173 -9.62 15.01 32.81
CA ASN A 173 -9.50 16.45 32.61
C ASN A 173 -10.79 16.92 31.94
N GLU A 174 -11.72 17.24 32.83
CA GLU A 174 -12.87 18.12 32.65
C GLU A 174 -12.33 19.53 32.33
N ILE A 175 -12.62 20.07 31.15
CA ILE A 175 -12.50 21.51 30.89
C ILE A 175 -13.87 21.99 30.46
N ASP A 176 -14.48 22.72 31.40
CA ASP A 176 -15.70 23.49 31.28
C ASP A 176 -15.67 24.51 30.13
N ASP A 177 -16.73 24.46 29.35
CA ASP A 177 -17.69 25.54 29.13
C ASP A 177 -17.23 26.98 29.48
N LEU A 178 -16.95 27.77 28.44
CA LEU A 178 -17.33 29.18 28.44
C LEU A 178 -17.89 29.59 27.07
N THR A 179 -19.22 29.61 27.05
CA THR A 179 -20.11 30.32 26.13
C THR A 179 -19.77 31.81 25.86
N LYS A 180 -20.30 32.27 24.70
CA LYS A 180 -20.59 33.65 24.24
C LYS A 180 -19.53 34.37 23.40
N ARG A 181 -19.84 34.57 22.11
CA ARG A 181 -20.44 35.83 21.62
C ARG A 181 -20.95 35.70 20.17
N GLU A 182 -22.12 36.31 19.97
CA GLU A 182 -22.91 36.42 18.75
C GLU A 182 -22.33 37.37 17.68
N PRO A 183 -22.93 37.40 16.46
CA PRO A 183 -22.39 38.06 15.28
C PRO A 183 -22.98 39.47 15.04
N GLY A 184 -22.17 40.36 14.44
CA GLY A 184 -22.60 41.64 13.88
C GLY A 184 -21.46 42.25 13.08
N LYS A 185 -21.53 42.19 11.74
CA LYS A 185 -22.09 43.19 10.82
C LYS A 185 -21.11 44.30 10.41
N ASP A 186 -21.10 44.47 9.09
CA ASP A 186 -21.01 45.73 8.33
C ASP A 186 -19.67 46.24 7.78
N LYS A 187 -19.74 46.42 6.44
CA LYS A 187 -19.12 47.44 5.56
C LYS A 187 -17.65 47.23 5.23
N GLY A 188 -17.20 47.12 3.98
CA GLY A 188 -17.69 47.75 2.75
C GLY A 188 -16.84 48.99 2.46
N ASP A 189 -15.85 48.86 1.57
CA ASP A 189 -15.29 49.89 0.68
C ASP A 189 -14.08 49.26 -0.06
N LYS A 190 -14.10 49.06 -1.38
CA LYS A 190 -13.93 50.00 -2.49
C LYS A 190 -12.56 50.68 -2.57
N ASN A 191 -12.10 50.66 -3.83
CA ASN A 191 -11.01 51.38 -4.49
C ASN A 191 -9.60 50.81 -4.34
N LYS A 192 -8.76 50.67 -5.38
CA LYS A 192 -8.55 51.22 -6.75
C LYS A 192 -7.10 51.74 -6.78
N HIS A 193 -6.48 51.69 -7.96
CA HIS A 193 -5.16 52.23 -8.34
C HIS A 193 -3.96 51.32 -8.04
N ASP A 194 -2.91 51.26 -8.86
CA ASP A 194 -2.65 51.64 -10.26
C ASP A 194 -1.25 51.08 -10.58
N LYS A 195 -0.92 51.17 -11.86
CA LYS A 195 0.35 50.91 -12.56
C LYS A 195 1.70 51.17 -11.85
N GLY A 196 2.70 50.41 -12.31
CA GLY A 196 4.12 50.79 -12.47
C GLY A 196 4.93 49.52 -12.77
N LYS A 197 5.39 49.17 -13.99
CA LYS A 197 6.32 49.80 -14.94
C LYS A 197 7.73 50.08 -14.39
N GLY A 198 8.73 49.46 -15.03
CA GLY A 198 10.17 49.70 -14.89
C GLY A 198 10.88 48.46 -14.34
N GLY A 199 11.91 47.87 -14.95
CA GLY A 199 12.82 48.30 -16.00
C GLY A 199 14.24 47.86 -15.59
N ASN A 200 14.98 47.25 -16.52
CA ASN A 200 16.45 47.09 -16.61
C ASN A 200 17.28 46.82 -15.34
N ASN A 201 18.11 45.77 -15.38
CA ASN A 201 19.51 46.01 -15.71
C ASN A 201 20.29 44.72 -15.99
N ASP A 202 21.01 44.78 -17.10
CA ASP A 202 22.16 43.95 -17.43
C ASP A 202 23.22 44.04 -16.33
N ASN A 203 23.92 42.92 -16.09
CA ASN A 203 25.37 42.98 -16.00
C ASN A 203 25.99 41.61 -16.28
N ALA A 204 26.66 41.56 -17.42
CA ALA A 204 27.71 40.63 -17.73
C ALA A 204 28.98 41.04 -16.98
N GLU A 205 29.65 40.11 -16.30
CA GLU A 205 31.09 40.22 -16.14
C GLU A 205 31.77 38.85 -16.16
N LYS A 206 32.87 38.84 -16.90
CA LYS A 206 33.74 37.72 -17.25
C LYS A 206 34.73 37.42 -16.12
N ARG A 207 35.07 36.14 -15.92
CA ARG A 207 36.37 35.70 -15.39
C ARG A 207 36.54 34.21 -15.72
N SER A 208 37.27 33.82 -16.78
CA SER A 208 38.73 33.75 -16.95
C SER A 208 39.43 32.71 -16.06
N VAL A 209 39.72 31.57 -16.70
CA VAL A 209 40.95 30.76 -16.66
C VAL A 209 41.37 30.12 -15.31
N GLN A 210 41.37 28.79 -15.28
CA GLN A 210 42.62 28.01 -15.14
C GLN A 210 42.40 26.55 -15.51
N GLU A 211 43.17 26.12 -16.53
CA GLU A 211 43.52 24.73 -16.81
C GLU A 211 44.33 24.16 -15.64
N THR A 212 43.97 22.96 -15.21
CA THR A 212 44.96 22.05 -14.62
C THR A 212 44.60 20.63 -15.04
N GLU A 213 45.37 20.13 -16.01
CA GLU A 213 45.48 18.71 -16.29
C GLU A 213 46.09 18.04 -15.06
N THR A 214 45.49 16.95 -14.61
CA THR A 214 46.22 15.94 -13.83
C THR A 214 45.70 14.58 -14.23
N GLU A 215 46.43 13.99 -15.17
CA GLU A 215 46.44 12.58 -15.51
C GLU A 215 46.85 11.78 -14.27
N ILE A 216 45.98 10.87 -13.81
CA ILE A 216 46.38 9.71 -13.01
C ILE A 216 45.65 8.49 -13.58
N VAL A 217 46.43 7.68 -14.27
CA VAL A 217 46.18 6.27 -14.57
C VAL A 217 46.26 5.49 -13.25
N GLU A 218 45.27 4.66 -12.94
CA GLU A 218 45.50 3.22 -12.70
C GLU A 218 44.21 2.45 -12.39
N GLU A 219 44.19 1.24 -12.96
CA GLU A 219 43.26 0.15 -12.72
C GLU A 219 43.12 -0.16 -11.22
N SER A 220 41.88 -0.41 -10.77
CA SER A 220 41.66 -1.08 -9.50
C SER A 220 40.35 -1.86 -9.54
N LEU A 221 40.52 -3.13 -9.92
CA LEU A 221 39.87 -4.32 -9.37
C LEU A 221 38.41 -4.19 -8.91
N SER A 222 37.56 -4.88 -9.66
CA SER A 222 36.28 -5.44 -9.22
C SER A 222 36.40 -6.07 -7.82
N HIS A 223 36.02 -5.32 -6.79
CA HIS A 223 35.80 -5.85 -5.46
C HIS A 223 34.44 -6.55 -5.41
N THR A 224 34.43 -7.80 -5.85
CA THR A 224 33.43 -8.78 -5.44
C THR A 224 33.67 -9.07 -3.96
N VAL A 225 33.16 -8.21 -3.08
CA VAL A 225 33.20 -8.48 -1.64
C VAL A 225 32.14 -9.54 -1.37
N SER A 226 32.58 -10.78 -1.24
CA SER A 226 31.77 -11.90 -0.74
C SER A 226 31.29 -11.59 0.68
N ASP A 227 30.12 -10.95 0.78
CA ASP A 227 29.41 -10.66 2.04
C ASP A 227 28.69 -11.91 2.58
N LEU A 228 29.43 -13.02 2.69
CA LEU A 228 28.93 -14.31 3.19
C LEU A 228 29.26 -14.57 4.67
N THR A 229 29.88 -13.63 5.38
CA THR A 229 30.33 -13.81 6.77
C THR A 229 29.55 -13.05 7.85
N THR A 230 28.51 -12.26 7.55
CA THR A 230 27.73 -11.57 8.60
C THR A 230 26.50 -12.34 9.08
N ARG A 231 26.71 -13.52 9.70
CA ARG A 231 25.73 -14.11 10.64
C ARG A 231 26.19 -13.82 12.06
N GLY A 232 25.77 -12.69 12.64
CA GLY A 232 25.83 -12.52 14.09
C GLY A 232 25.93 -11.10 14.66
N LYS A 233 26.35 -10.10 13.87
CA LYS A 233 26.41 -8.71 14.36
C LYS A 233 25.20 -7.94 13.86
N LYS A 234 24.35 -7.49 14.80
CA LYS A 234 23.25 -6.55 14.54
C LYS A 234 23.82 -5.39 13.72
N LYS A 235 23.37 -5.23 12.48
CA LYS A 235 23.84 -4.16 11.58
C LYS A 235 23.66 -2.83 12.32
N LYS A 236 24.75 -2.07 12.47
CA LYS A 236 24.72 -0.75 13.07
C LYS A 236 24.07 0.23 12.10
N ILE A 237 23.30 1.16 12.64
CA ILE A 237 22.76 2.30 11.89
C ILE A 237 23.84 3.37 11.88
N GLY A 238 24.25 3.81 10.70
CA GLY A 238 25.20 4.90 10.47
C GLY A 238 24.65 5.85 9.40
N SER A 239 25.42 6.88 9.03
CA SER A 239 25.08 7.71 7.87
C SER A 239 25.08 6.87 6.58
N ALA A 240 24.45 7.38 5.52
CA ALA A 240 24.33 6.66 4.26
C ALA A 240 24.63 7.56 3.06
N THR A 241 25.60 7.18 2.23
CA THR A 241 25.92 7.87 0.98
C THR A 241 25.27 7.16 -0.19
N CYS A 242 24.43 7.86 -0.94
CA CYS A 242 23.68 7.33 -2.07
C CYS A 242 24.38 7.63 -3.40
N SER A 243 23.94 6.96 -4.48
CA SER A 243 24.56 7.06 -5.81
C SER A 243 24.48 8.44 -6.47
N ASP A 244 23.63 9.32 -5.93
CA ASP A 244 23.51 10.72 -6.34
C ASP A 244 24.50 11.66 -5.62
N GLY A 245 25.39 11.10 -4.78
CA GLY A 245 26.39 11.84 -4.02
C GLY A 245 25.88 12.47 -2.72
N VAL A 246 24.59 12.32 -2.39
CA VAL A 246 24.03 12.83 -1.13
C VAL A 246 24.36 11.88 0.02
N THR A 247 24.81 12.45 1.14
CA THR A 247 25.04 11.73 2.39
C THR A 247 23.95 12.08 3.39
N LEU A 248 23.09 11.10 3.68
CA LEU A 248 22.06 11.17 4.71
C LEU A 248 22.71 11.03 6.09
N SER A 249 22.35 11.91 7.02
CA SER A 249 22.90 11.86 8.37
C SER A 249 22.47 10.58 9.10
N GLN A 250 23.29 10.14 10.07
CA GLN A 250 22.93 9.00 10.93
C GLN A 250 21.58 9.24 11.65
N ASP A 251 21.32 10.46 12.07
CA ASP A 251 20.08 10.83 12.76
C ASP A 251 18.85 10.70 11.85
N ASP A 252 18.94 11.15 10.60
CA ASP A 252 17.83 11.01 9.64
C ASP A 252 17.50 9.54 9.37
N VAL A 253 18.53 8.71 9.17
CA VAL A 253 18.36 7.26 8.99
C VAL A 253 17.77 6.61 10.25
N ALA A 254 18.26 6.99 11.43
CA ALA A 254 17.79 6.45 12.71
C ALA A 254 16.34 6.86 13.02
N ASN A 255 15.97 8.11 12.72
CA ASN A 255 14.62 8.64 12.90
C ASN A 255 13.63 7.91 11.99
N ALA A 256 13.93 7.81 10.70
CA ALA A 256 13.11 7.05 9.76
C ALA A 256 12.99 5.58 10.16
N PHE A 257 14.09 4.94 10.59
CA PHE A 257 14.07 3.56 11.09
C PHE A 257 13.19 3.41 12.33
N LYS A 258 13.25 4.37 13.26
CA LYS A 258 12.43 4.37 14.46
C LYS A 258 10.94 4.45 14.12
N GLU A 259 10.57 5.28 13.15
CA GLU A 259 9.18 5.43 12.70
C GLU A 259 8.68 4.22 11.94
N CYS A 260 9.50 3.64 11.06
CA CYS A 260 9.20 2.40 10.35
C CYS A 260 8.79 1.25 11.29
N LYS A 261 9.26 1.25 12.54
CA LYS A 261 8.90 0.22 13.55
C LYS A 261 7.61 0.51 14.30
N LYS A 262 7.14 1.74 14.33
CA LYS A 262 5.92 2.10 15.06
C LYS A 262 4.66 1.64 14.33
N TRP A 263 4.74 1.59 13.01
CA TRP A 263 3.61 1.36 12.14
C TRP A 263 3.68 -0.04 11.55
N ASN A 264 2.53 -0.70 11.50
CA ASN A 264 2.35 -1.83 10.61
C ASN A 264 2.32 -1.34 9.16
N ASP A 265 2.36 -2.27 8.21
CA ASP A 265 2.24 -1.95 6.79
C ASP A 265 1.05 -1.02 6.52
N TYR A 266 1.32 -0.01 5.71
CA TYR A 266 0.41 1.04 5.29
C TYR A 266 -0.11 1.91 6.44
N GLY A 267 0.79 2.30 7.34
CA GLY A 267 0.55 3.26 8.41
C GLY A 267 0.33 4.70 7.90
N VAL A 268 1.05 5.66 8.47
CA VAL A 268 0.90 7.08 8.12
C VAL A 268 1.28 7.27 6.65
N GLY A 269 0.41 7.94 5.88
CA GLY A 269 0.62 8.23 4.46
C GLY A 269 0.88 7.01 3.56
N GLY A 270 0.54 5.79 4.01
CA GLY A 270 0.77 4.55 3.26
C GLY A 270 2.09 3.85 3.54
N TYR A 271 2.90 4.33 4.50
CA TYR A 271 4.16 3.69 4.89
C TYR A 271 4.15 3.20 6.35
N PRO A 272 5.00 2.22 6.71
CA PRO A 272 5.88 1.45 5.81
C PRO A 272 5.10 0.57 4.85
N HIS A 273 5.67 0.16 3.72
CA HIS A 273 5.04 -0.84 2.85
C HIS A 273 6.03 -1.92 2.46
N LYS A 274 5.51 -3.03 1.91
CA LYS A 274 6.33 -4.15 1.46
C LYS A 274 7.30 -3.69 0.37
N PHE A 275 8.56 -4.06 0.53
CA PHE A 275 9.60 -3.84 -0.46
C PHE A 275 10.02 -5.18 -1.08
N GLY A 276 9.88 -5.30 -2.40
CA GLY A 276 10.12 -6.55 -3.12
C GLY A 276 11.60 -6.93 -3.25
N ASN A 277 12.53 -6.08 -2.81
CA ASN A 277 13.98 -6.27 -2.98
C ASN A 277 14.41 -6.47 -4.43
N LYS A 278 13.76 -5.80 -5.39
CA LYS A 278 14.09 -5.88 -6.82
C LYS A 278 14.22 -4.49 -7.43
N SER A 279 15.19 -4.36 -8.33
CA SER A 279 15.40 -3.21 -9.21
C SER A 279 15.76 -3.75 -10.59
N GLY A 280 14.81 -3.67 -11.53
CA GLY A 280 14.90 -4.42 -12.79
C GLY A 280 15.02 -5.92 -12.53
N ASN A 281 16.07 -6.55 -13.06
CA ASN A 281 16.33 -7.99 -12.91
C ASN A 281 17.23 -8.36 -11.72
N SER A 282 17.68 -7.37 -10.94
CA SER A 282 18.66 -7.56 -9.86
C SER A 282 18.05 -7.26 -8.49
N GLU A 283 18.70 -7.78 -7.44
CA GLU A 283 18.35 -7.47 -6.05
C GLU A 283 19.01 -6.17 -5.60
N VAL A 284 18.30 -5.37 -4.80
CA VAL A 284 18.88 -4.13 -4.24
C VAL A 284 19.78 -4.46 -3.04
N PHE A 285 19.33 -5.39 -2.21
CA PHE A 285 20.11 -5.97 -1.11
C PHE A 285 20.37 -7.44 -1.41
N GLU A 286 21.47 -7.71 -2.09
CA GLU A 286 21.90 -9.06 -2.45
C GLU A 286 21.97 -10.00 -1.24
N GLY A 287 21.49 -11.22 -1.42
CA GLY A 287 21.52 -12.28 -0.40
C GLY A 287 20.49 -12.11 0.73
N VAL A 288 19.68 -11.06 0.68
CA VAL A 288 18.58 -10.86 1.63
C VAL A 288 17.33 -11.59 1.13
N THR A 289 17.03 -12.73 1.76
CA THR A 289 15.89 -13.59 1.42
C THR A 289 14.64 -13.34 2.25
N LYS A 290 14.71 -12.40 3.20
CA LYS A 290 13.59 -12.05 4.08
C LYS A 290 12.64 -11.11 3.36
N ASP A 291 11.36 -11.16 3.74
CA ASP A 291 10.43 -10.08 3.39
C ASP A 291 10.93 -8.75 3.97
N LEU A 292 10.93 -7.72 3.15
CA LEU A 292 11.39 -6.39 3.48
C LEU A 292 10.22 -5.40 3.47
N ARG A 293 10.40 -4.32 4.20
CA ARG A 293 9.56 -3.14 4.12
C ARG A 293 10.42 -1.88 4.11
N GLU A 294 9.89 -0.82 3.53
CA GLU A 294 10.59 0.45 3.38
C GLU A 294 9.82 1.60 4.03
N TYR A 295 10.53 2.65 4.41
CA TYR A 295 9.96 3.89 4.94
C TYR A 295 10.73 5.12 4.45
N PRO A 296 10.08 6.26 4.17
CA PRO A 296 10.75 7.47 3.68
C PRO A 296 11.75 8.05 4.66
N ILE A 297 12.87 8.55 4.13
CA ILE A 297 13.85 9.36 4.88
C ILE A 297 13.73 10.81 4.39
N ILE A 298 13.61 11.75 5.33
CA ILE A 298 13.57 13.20 5.07
C ILE A 298 14.73 13.84 5.82
N GLU A 299 15.55 14.62 5.12
CA GLU A 299 16.69 15.31 5.72
C GLU A 299 16.20 16.35 6.75
N GLY A 300 16.76 16.30 7.96
CA GLY A 300 16.42 17.21 9.05
C GLY A 300 15.08 16.92 9.72
N GLY A 301 14.48 15.73 9.52
CA GLY A 301 13.19 15.43 10.14
C GLY A 301 12.68 14.00 9.97
N THR A 302 11.40 13.84 10.31
CA THR A 302 10.65 12.60 10.16
C THR A 302 9.54 12.83 9.15
N TRP A 303 9.40 11.93 8.19
CA TRP A 303 8.27 11.95 7.28
C TRP A 303 6.95 11.64 8.02
N THR A 304 5.93 12.48 7.84
CA THR A 304 4.61 12.34 8.51
C THR A 304 3.45 12.28 7.53
N GLY A 305 3.74 12.14 6.23
CA GLY A 305 2.77 12.16 5.14
C GLY A 305 3.19 13.08 3.99
N GLY A 306 2.48 12.99 2.87
CA GLY A 306 2.78 13.78 1.66
C GLY A 306 3.77 13.07 0.73
N GLU A 307 4.53 13.85 -0.04
CA GLU A 307 5.54 13.31 -0.97
C GLU A 307 6.68 12.64 -0.17
N PRO A 308 7.02 11.36 -0.44
CA PRO A 308 8.00 10.63 0.35
C PRO A 308 9.46 10.95 0.00
N GLY A 309 9.72 11.83 -0.97
CA GLY A 309 11.07 12.03 -1.52
C GLY A 309 11.62 10.73 -2.13
N LYS A 310 12.94 10.64 -2.30
CA LYS A 310 13.59 9.51 -3.01
C LYS A 310 14.37 8.54 -2.12
N TYR A 311 14.61 8.87 -0.86
CA TYR A 311 15.40 8.03 0.04
C TYR A 311 14.49 7.15 0.90
N ARG A 312 14.92 5.91 1.14
CA ARG A 312 14.19 4.94 1.96
C ARG A 312 15.12 4.24 2.93
N VAL A 313 14.65 4.06 4.16
CA VAL A 313 15.20 3.08 5.08
C VAL A 313 14.52 1.74 4.85
N VAL A 314 15.28 0.64 4.88
CA VAL A 314 14.76 -0.70 4.64
C VAL A 314 14.96 -1.56 5.88
N THR A 315 13.88 -2.23 6.29
CA THR A 315 13.85 -3.14 7.43
C THR A 315 13.28 -4.49 7.01
N ASP A 316 13.59 -5.54 7.77
CA ASP A 316 12.78 -6.75 7.72
C ASP A 316 11.52 -6.60 8.59
N TYR A 317 10.59 -7.56 8.49
CA TYR A 317 9.38 -7.58 9.30
C TYR A 317 9.60 -7.91 10.79
N ASN A 318 10.84 -8.21 11.19
CA ASN A 318 11.24 -8.39 12.59
C ASN A 318 11.95 -7.13 13.13
N ASP A 319 11.71 -5.98 12.50
CA ASP A 319 12.26 -4.68 12.89
C ASP A 319 13.79 -4.62 12.87
N ASN A 320 14.46 -5.45 12.06
CA ASN A 320 15.90 -5.37 11.87
C ASN A 320 16.24 -4.43 10.72
N PHE A 321 17.20 -3.54 10.96
CA PHE A 321 17.75 -2.67 9.93
C PHE A 321 18.50 -3.49 8.87
N VAL A 322 18.13 -3.29 7.60
CA VAL A 322 18.74 -3.98 6.45
C VAL A 322 19.71 -3.06 5.72
N GLY A 323 19.30 -1.81 5.48
CA GLY A 323 20.10 -0.77 4.86
C GLY A 323 19.28 0.45 4.44
N VAL A 324 19.87 1.28 3.58
CA VAL A 324 19.26 2.47 2.98
C VAL A 324 19.33 2.34 1.47
N MET A 325 18.34 2.88 0.77
CA MET A 325 18.31 2.92 -0.70
C MET A 325 17.76 4.25 -1.22
N ILE A 326 18.07 4.51 -2.48
CA ILE A 326 17.55 5.63 -3.26
C ILE A 326 16.70 5.11 -4.42
N GLU A 327 15.55 5.74 -4.62
CA GLU A 327 14.70 5.60 -5.79
C GLU A 327 15.21 6.53 -6.90
N ASN A 328 15.62 5.95 -8.02
CA ASN A 328 16.02 6.65 -9.23
C ASN A 328 14.84 6.73 -10.21
N ALA A 329 15.05 7.42 -11.33
CA ALA A 329 14.06 7.50 -12.40
C ALA A 329 13.60 6.11 -12.87
N GLY A 330 12.32 6.01 -13.24
CA GLY A 330 11.72 4.77 -13.75
C GLY A 330 11.49 3.68 -12.70
N ALA A 331 11.27 4.06 -11.43
CA ALA A 331 11.02 3.12 -10.32
C ALA A 331 12.17 2.11 -10.12
N SER A 332 13.39 2.52 -10.43
CA SER A 332 14.60 1.71 -10.17
C SER A 332 15.20 2.13 -8.84
N PHE A 333 15.78 1.17 -8.13
CA PHE A 333 16.36 1.40 -6.80
C PHE A 333 17.83 1.07 -6.79
N SER A 334 18.61 1.84 -6.02
CA SER A 334 20.02 1.58 -5.76
C SER A 334 20.29 1.60 -4.26
N ARG A 335 21.09 0.64 -3.80
CA ARG A 335 21.53 0.59 -2.41
C ARG A 335 22.49 1.73 -2.12
N CYS A 336 22.30 2.41 -1.00
CA CYS A 336 23.25 3.39 -0.49
C CYS A 336 24.31 2.70 0.37
N THR A 337 25.52 3.27 0.40
CA THR A 337 26.63 2.80 1.22
C THR A 337 26.45 3.30 2.65
N ILE A 338 26.37 2.38 3.62
CA ILE A 338 26.30 2.74 5.04
C ILE A 338 27.71 3.01 5.54
N ASN A 339 27.94 4.23 6.05
CA ASN A 339 29.20 4.61 6.66
C ASN A 339 29.21 4.17 8.14
N THR A 340 30.38 3.76 8.62
CA THR A 340 30.58 3.44 10.04
C THR A 340 31.12 4.67 10.75
N ASP A 341 30.20 5.49 11.26
CA ASP A 341 30.53 6.67 12.07
C ASP A 341 30.66 6.33 13.57
#